data_AF-A0A1H5PIZ4-F1
#
_entry.id   AF-A0A1H5PIZ4-F1
#
_cell.length_a   1.000
_cell.length_b   1.000
_cell.length_c   1.000
_cell.angle_alpha   90.00
_cell.angle_beta   90.00
_cell.angle_gamma   90.00
#
_symmetry.space_group_name_H-M   'P 1'
#
loop_
_entity.id
_entity.type
_entity.pdbx_description
1 polymer ?
#
loop_
_entity_poly.entity_id
_entity_poly.type
_entity_poly.pdbx_seq_one_letter_code
_entity_poly.pdbx_strand_id
1 'polypeptide(L)'
;MADWASVEFARQMWADAPESDAVLNALLDAAQIQCEAYAPPVNTPTGTPAYRLATVMQAQDLWQNTEAAGDVLGFDGEFAIRIRPLGADVKALLRPPSARLRVNGGTPS
;
A
#
# COMPACT_ATOMS: atom_id res chain seq x y z
N MET A 1 -16.11 0.33 -2.50
CA MET A 1 -14.73 0.71 -2.17
C MET A 1 -14.76 1.42 -0.84
N ALA A 2 -13.82 1.12 0.05
CA ALA A 2 -13.82 1.77 1.34
C ALA A 2 -13.25 3.19 1.16
N ASP A 3 -14.02 4.18 1.59
CA ASP A 3 -13.84 5.63 1.45
C ASP A 3 -12.45 6.17 1.89
N TRP A 4 -11.65 5.34 2.56
CA TRP A 4 -10.43 5.74 3.25
C TRP A 4 -9.15 5.77 2.39
N ALA A 5 -9.08 5.12 1.23
CA ALA A 5 -7.96 5.27 0.28
C ALA A 5 -8.43 5.98 -0.99
N SER A 6 -9.03 7.16 -0.83
CA SER A 6 -9.53 7.96 -1.94
C SER A 6 -8.39 8.50 -2.81
N VAL A 7 -8.70 8.74 -4.09
CA VAL A 7 -7.85 9.43 -5.06
C VAL A 7 -7.33 10.75 -4.49
N GLU A 8 -8.16 11.49 -3.76
CA GLU A 8 -7.78 12.75 -3.13
C GLU A 8 -6.65 12.58 -2.10
N PHE A 9 -6.74 11.56 -1.24
CA PHE A 9 -5.68 11.27 -0.26
C PHE A 9 -4.40 10.81 -0.95
N ALA A 10 -4.52 10.00 -2.00
CA ALA A 10 -3.37 9.58 -2.79
C ALA A 10 -2.66 10.79 -3.41
N ARG A 11 -3.40 11.73 -4.04
CA ARG A 11 -2.83 12.96 -4.61
C ARG A 11 -2.19 13.89 -3.58
N GLN A 12 -2.70 13.92 -2.34
CA GLN A 12 -2.09 14.70 -1.26
C GLN A 12 -0.76 14.12 -0.79
N MET A 13 -0.63 12.80 -0.75
CA MET A 13 0.55 12.10 -0.25
C MET A 13 1.58 11.81 -1.33
N TRP A 14 1.16 11.73 -2.59
CA TRP A 14 1.97 11.40 -3.75
C TRP A 14 1.87 12.54 -4.77
N ALA A 15 2.88 13.41 -4.75
CA ALA A 15 2.91 14.63 -5.56
C ALA A 15 2.95 14.37 -7.08
N ASP A 16 3.49 13.22 -7.48
CA ASP A 16 3.67 12.81 -8.87
C ASP A 16 2.65 11.72 -9.27
N ALA A 17 1.47 11.75 -8.67
CA ALA A 17 0.43 10.76 -8.95
C ALA A 17 -0.11 10.90 -10.39
N PRO A 18 -0.54 9.79 -11.02
CA PRO A 18 -1.15 9.82 -12.34
C PRO A 18 -2.31 10.80 -12.43
N GLU A 19 -2.33 11.59 -13.51
CA GLU A 19 -3.38 12.59 -13.76
C GLU A 19 -4.76 11.94 -13.96
N SER A 20 -4.77 10.71 -14.48
CA SER A 20 -5.97 9.92 -14.73
C SER A 20 -6.46 9.25 -13.45
N ASP A 21 -7.64 9.68 -12.97
CA ASP A 21 -8.31 9.07 -11.82
C ASP A 21 -8.62 7.58 -12.03
N ALA A 22 -8.86 7.16 -13.27
CA ALA A 22 -9.11 5.75 -13.59
C ALA A 22 -7.84 4.90 -13.35
N VAL A 23 -6.68 5.40 -13.79
CA VAL A 23 -5.38 4.73 -13.58
C VAL A 23 -5.03 4.72 -12.11
N LEU A 24 -5.18 5.86 -11.42
CA LEU A 24 -4.90 5.98 -10.01
C LEU A 24 -5.80 5.06 -9.16
N ASN A 25 -7.09 4.95 -9.49
CA ASN A 25 -7.98 3.98 -8.84
C ASN A 25 -7.53 2.53 -9.07
N ALA A 26 -7.15 2.17 -10.29
CA ALA A 26 -6.67 0.81 -10.60
C ALA A 26 -5.40 0.46 -9.81
N LEU A 27 -4.47 1.42 -9.66
CA LEU A 27 -3.26 1.24 -8.86
C LEU A 27 -3.56 1.07 -7.38
N LEU A 28 -4.48 1.88 -6.83
CA LEU A 28 -4.90 1.79 -5.43
C LEU A 28 -5.60 0.47 -5.12
N ASP A 29 -6.43 -0.03 -6.04
CA ASP A 29 -7.11 -1.33 -5.92
C ASP A 29 -6.09 -2.48 -5.91
N ALA A 30 -5.17 -2.50 -6.89
CA ALA A 30 -4.11 -3.49 -6.96
C ALA A 30 -3.19 -3.46 -5.72
N ALA A 31 -2.87 -2.26 -5.23
CA ALA A 31 -2.08 -2.07 -4.02
C ALA A 31 -2.80 -2.57 -2.77
N GLN A 32 -4.12 -2.33 -2.66
CA GLN A 32 -4.92 -2.80 -1.54
C GLN A 32 -4.95 -4.32 -1.48
N ILE A 33 -5.17 -5.00 -2.61
CA ILE A 33 -5.16 -6.47 -2.70
C ILE A 33 -3.83 -7.03 -2.20
N GLN A 34 -2.71 -6.42 -2.58
CA GLN A 34 -1.38 -6.86 -2.13
C GLN A 34 -1.14 -6.60 -0.64
N CYS A 35 -1.56 -5.45 -0.15
CA CYS A 35 -1.45 -5.11 1.27
C CYS A 35 -2.31 -6.04 2.14
N GLU A 36 -3.52 -6.36 1.70
CA GLU A 36 -4.41 -7.32 2.37
C GLU A 36 -3.85 -8.74 2.37
N ALA A 37 -3.31 -9.20 1.23
CA ALA A 37 -2.68 -10.51 1.14
C ALA A 37 -1.45 -10.68 2.05
N TYR A 38 -0.73 -9.58 2.34
CA TYR A 38 0.44 -9.59 3.22
C TYR A 38 0.10 -9.31 4.69
N ALA A 39 -0.97 -8.54 4.96
CA ALA A 39 -1.36 -8.17 6.29
C ALA A 39 -1.76 -9.42 7.11
N PRO A 40 -1.32 -9.53 8.38
CA PRO A 40 -1.77 -10.62 9.23
C PRO A 40 -3.29 -10.51 9.49
N PRO A 41 -4.05 -11.62 9.45
CA PRO A 41 -5.51 -11.63 9.53
C PRO A 41 -6.08 -11.11 10.85
N VAL A 42 -5.22 -10.87 11.86
CA VAL A 42 -5.63 -10.57 13.23
C VAL A 42 -5.26 -9.15 13.69
N ASN A 43 -4.43 -8.40 12.97
CA ASN A 43 -3.75 -7.23 13.58
C ASN A 43 -3.64 -5.95 12.75
N THR A 44 -4.14 -5.92 11.52
CA THR A 44 -4.20 -4.66 10.77
C THR A 44 -5.67 -4.35 10.51
N PRO A 45 -6.32 -3.52 11.34
CA PRO A 45 -7.65 -3.04 11.00
C PRO A 45 -7.53 -2.35 9.64
N THR A 46 -8.22 -2.89 8.64
CA THR A 46 -8.45 -2.22 7.37
C THR A 46 -9.00 -0.83 7.69
N GLY A 47 -8.29 0.23 7.27
CA GLY A 47 -8.63 1.62 7.59
C GLY A 47 -7.77 2.31 8.66
N THR A 48 -6.72 1.68 9.22
CA THR A 48 -5.72 2.41 10.01
C THR A 48 -4.90 3.38 9.15
N PRO A 49 -4.40 4.51 9.70
CA PRO A 49 -3.51 5.42 8.98
C PRO A 49 -2.27 4.73 8.40
N ALA A 50 -1.73 3.73 9.11
CA ALA A 50 -0.61 2.92 8.63
C ALA A 50 -0.95 2.10 7.39
N TYR A 51 -2.15 1.48 7.37
CA TYR A 51 -2.64 0.76 6.19
C TYR A 51 -2.88 1.70 5.01
N ARG A 52 -3.46 2.89 5.26
CA ARG A 52 -3.65 3.93 4.23
C ARG A 52 -2.34 4.34 3.58
N LEU A 53 -1.33 4.63 4.41
CA LEU A 53 0.00 5.01 3.93
C LEU A 53 0.66 3.87 3.17
N ALA A 54 0.60 2.64 3.69
CA ALA A 54 1.14 1.45 3.04
C ALA A 54 0.53 1.23 1.63
N THR A 55 -0.79 1.40 1.49
CA THR A 55 -1.47 1.28 0.20
C THR A 55 -1.00 2.35 -0.79
N VAL A 56 -0.88 3.61 -0.37
CA VAL A 56 -0.41 4.69 -1.26
C VAL A 56 1.04 4.48 -1.67
N MET A 57 1.91 4.06 -0.75
CA MET A 57 3.31 3.74 -1.05
C MET A 57 3.42 2.58 -2.04
N GLN A 58 2.62 1.52 -1.86
CA GLN A 58 2.61 0.40 -2.79
C GLN A 58 2.08 0.83 -4.17
N ALA A 59 1.06 1.69 -4.25
CA ALA A 59 0.55 2.22 -5.51
C ALA A 59 1.61 3.05 -6.26
N GLN A 60 2.40 3.85 -5.53
CA GLN A 60 3.51 4.61 -6.10
C GLN A 60 4.61 3.69 -6.67
N ASP A 61 4.97 2.63 -5.95
CA ASP A 61 5.94 1.63 -6.40
C ASP A 61 5.47 0.93 -7.70
N LEU A 62 4.18 0.60 -7.78
CA LEU A 62 3.58 0.01 -8.98
C LEU A 62 3.68 0.95 -10.18
N TRP A 63 3.36 2.24 -9.99
CA TRP A 63 3.45 3.25 -11.05
C TRP A 63 4.89 3.48 -11.53
N GLN A 64 5.82 3.71 -10.63
CA GLN A 64 7.25 3.89 -10.95
C GLN A 64 7.78 2.71 -11.77
N ASN A 65 7.35 1.50 -11.42
CA ASN A 65 7.74 0.30 -12.14
C ASN A 65 7.08 0.18 -13.52
N THR A 66 5.82 0.61 -13.66
CA THR A 66 5.15 0.69 -14.97
C THR A 66 5.85 1.68 -15.89
N GLU A 67 6.20 2.87 -15.39
CA GLU A 67 6.97 3.86 -16.15
C GLU A 67 8.35 3.35 -16.54
N ALA A 68 9.07 2.72 -15.59
CA ALA A 68 10.41 2.17 -15.84
C ALA A 68 10.41 0.99 -16.83
N ALA A 69 9.34 0.20 -16.87
CA ALA A 69 9.19 -0.90 -17.81
C ALA A 69 8.86 -0.42 -19.24
N GLY A 70 8.53 0.86 -19.42
CA GLY A 70 7.98 1.38 -20.68
C GLY A 70 6.64 0.74 -21.03
N ASP A 71 5.97 0.13 -20.04
CA ASP A 71 4.68 -0.53 -20.21
C ASP A 71 3.63 0.58 -20.30
N VAL A 72 3.18 0.87 -21.53
CA VAL A 72 2.06 1.79 -21.73
C VAL A 72 0.86 1.16 -21.07
N LEU A 73 0.30 1.84 -20.06
CA LEU A 73 -1.02 1.55 -19.50
C LEU A 73 -2.06 1.72 -20.61
N GLY A 74 -2.17 0.70 -21.44
CA GLY A 74 -3.10 0.64 -22.56
C GLY A 74 -4.50 0.55 -22.01
N PHE A 75 -5.37 1.43 -22.47
CA PHE A 75 -6.82 1.40 -22.27
C PHE A 75 -7.50 0.17 -22.91
N ASP A 76 -6.74 -0.85 -23.34
CA ASP A 76 -7.17 -2.04 -24.09
C ASP A 76 -7.32 -3.29 -23.21
N GLY A 77 -7.64 -3.11 -21.92
CA GLY A 77 -8.13 -4.19 -21.04
C GLY A 77 -7.08 -5.16 -20.50
N GLU A 78 -5.83 -5.11 -20.96
CA GLU A 78 -4.74 -5.94 -20.45
C GLU A 78 -3.81 -5.15 -19.52
N PHE A 79 -4.32 -4.85 -18.33
CA PHE A 79 -3.53 -4.28 -17.23
C PHE A 79 -2.60 -5.38 -16.66
N ALA A 80 -1.45 -5.62 -17.30
CA ALA A 80 -0.46 -6.54 -16.78
C ALA A 80 0.45 -5.85 -15.74
N ILE A 81 -0.14 -5.42 -14.61
CA ILE A 81 0.66 -4.94 -13.46
C ILE A 81 1.54 -6.11 -13.00
N ARG A 82 2.85 -6.03 -13.27
CA ARG A 82 3.80 -7.05 -12.82
C ARG A 82 3.86 -7.03 -11.30
N ILE A 83 3.31 -8.09 -10.69
CA ILE A 83 3.31 -8.27 -9.23
C ILE A 83 4.77 -8.36 -8.75
N ARG A 84 5.23 -7.33 -8.04
CA ARG A 84 6.52 -7.30 -7.34
C ARG A 84 6.28 -7.52 -5.85
N PRO A 85 7.27 -8.09 -5.12
CA PRO A 85 7.16 -8.19 -3.67
C PRO A 85 7.03 -6.79 -3.05
N LEU A 86 6.17 -6.63 -2.04
CA LEU A 86 5.99 -5.36 -1.32
C LEU A 86 7.33 -4.80 -0.82
N GLY A 87 7.47 -3.47 -0.86
CA GLY A 87 8.63 -2.75 -0.35
C GLY A 87 8.88 -3.02 1.14
N ALA A 88 10.14 -2.90 1.58
CA ALA A 88 10.51 -3.14 2.98
C ALA A 88 9.76 -2.20 3.94
N ASP A 89 9.57 -0.94 3.54
CA ASP A 89 8.83 0.07 4.31
C ASP A 89 7.34 -0.23 4.38
N VAL A 90 6.73 -0.66 3.26
CA VAL A 90 5.33 -1.11 3.21
C VAL A 90 5.12 -2.30 4.13
N LYS A 91 6.04 -3.27 4.11
CA LYS A 91 6.02 -4.42 5.00
C LYS A 91 6.18 -4.01 6.47
N ALA A 92 7.03 -3.03 6.78
CA ALA A 92 7.21 -2.51 8.13
C ALA A 92 5.98 -1.72 8.63
N LEU A 93 5.23 -1.07 7.75
CA LEU A 93 3.97 -0.42 8.10
C LEU A 93 2.85 -1.43 8.38
N LEU A 94 2.74 -2.47 7.54
CA LEU A 94 1.73 -3.52 7.69
C LEU A 94 2.07 -4.50 8.82
N ARG A 95 3.36 -4.71 9.06
CA ARG A 95 3.88 -5.62 10.06
C ARG A 95 5.12 -4.99 10.69
N PRO A 96 4.94 -4.02 11.61
CA PRO A 96 6.06 -3.44 12.31
C PRO A 96 6.86 -4.58 12.96
N PRO A 97 8.19 -4.60 12.80
CA PRO A 97 9.01 -5.57 13.50
C PRO A 97 8.66 -5.41 14.96
N SER A 98 8.15 -6.47 15.57
CA SER A 98 7.84 -6.47 16.99
C SER A 98 9.14 -6.15 17.72
N ALA A 99 9.31 -4.87 18.08
CA ALA A 99 10.21 -4.52 19.15
C ALA A 99 9.75 -5.40 20.29
N ARG A 100 10.55 -6.41 20.65
CA ARG A 100 10.28 -7.30 21.76
C ARG A 100 9.89 -6.40 22.91
N LEU A 101 8.60 -6.39 23.27
CA LEU A 101 8.16 -5.76 24.48
C LEU A 101 8.94 -6.47 25.58
N ARG A 102 10.00 -5.83 26.06
CA ARG A 102 10.74 -6.29 27.21
C ARG A 102 9.80 -6.04 28.36
N VAL A 103 8.92 -7.00 28.63
CA VAL A 103 8.18 -7.11 29.88
C VAL A 103 9.24 -7.30 30.97
N ASN A 104 9.79 -6.18 31.44
CA ASN A 104 10.56 -6.18 32.66
C ASN A 104 9.54 -6.46 33.77
N GLY A 105 9.61 -7.68 34.28
CA GLY A 105 8.85 -8.09 35.46
C GLY A 105 9.12 -7.11 36.60
N GLY A 106 8.07 -6.44 37.04
CA GLY A 106 8.03 -5.68 38.26
C GLY A 106 6.83 -6.15 39.06
N THR A 107 7.03 -7.17 39.90
CA THR A 107 6.15 -7.47 41.03
C THR A 107 6.36 -6.40 42.09
N PRO A 108 5.35 -5.59 42.46
CA PRO A 108 5.37 -4.92 43.74
C PRO A 108 4.96 -5.93 44.83
N SER A 109 5.82 -6.03 45.84
CA SER A 109 5.62 -6.74 47.11
C SER A 109 4.49 -6.15 47.94
#